data_AF-A0A949G1J4-F1
#
_entry.id   AF-A0A949G1J4-F1
#
_cell.length_a   1.000
_cell.length_b   1.000
_cell.length_c   1.000
_cell.angle_alpha   90.00
_cell.angle_beta   90.00
_cell.angle_gamma   90.00
#
_symmetry.space_group_name_H-M   'P 1'
#
loop_
_entity.id
_entity.type
_entity.pdbx_description
1 polymer ?
#
loop_
_entity_poly.entity_id
_entity_poly.type
_entity_poly.pdbx_seq_one_letter_code
_entity_poly.pdbx_strand_id
1 'polypeptide(L)'
;MTFSDADLGVFTYGLESVGTPPPSALATTTVGSGTFDINAFLGATRYYGHSTPITGQNTISTNLEAGHVWNGHEALTHVTTFTQSTAAWGGGAVAPLYDRHATWVGLFIGGRPTVVNPSIKQQGIAPGTALRSAAIATNWSGSAYALSFSISGNTLLTAYDASFGTADVINSSFGDSGDRSGTGSLAWLADAYSFGNSKTTYVVSAGNSGPTTNTVGSPGSAYNTLTVAALSGANAFNTVASFSSRGPQAFGYFTSGTYVTVPGVRAAVDIAAPGQSLTSAFYGGQTGGNNATLAGSVDDGSSPTAYGGSASGTTGINGTSFAAPIVAGGAALVASAAKTLAPLSGNPNASQSMVVKSLLLTGADKTDGWSNGQANVTIGGTTFLQTTQSLDWAAGAGRMNLDKTFDIQVNGQADVTGTTGLLGTVARRGWDFGSAILGTNNDYVIGTELTGNSTLTATLSWMRARDFDGTSLYEDAQANLGLSVWALDGSNNFTTLIARSASQYNTVEHLSFLLPATGRYGLRVEYGSNTFDNLGQWGSALFPQTYGLAWSAVPEPATVVLLAAGVVFGLASTSGPRRPGRRGLPSAAARR
;
A
#
# COMPACT_ATOMS: atom_id res chain seq x y z
N MET A 1 -8.00 -28.89 4.79
CA MET A 1 -8.98 -29.10 3.69
C MET A 1 -8.20 -29.49 2.45
N THR A 2 -8.67 -30.44 1.64
CA THR A 2 -7.99 -30.75 0.36
C THR A 2 -8.26 -29.63 -0.65
N PHE A 3 -7.21 -29.12 -1.30
CA PHE A 3 -7.33 -28.14 -2.37
C PHE A 3 -7.95 -28.78 -3.62
N SER A 4 -8.87 -28.07 -4.27
CA SER A 4 -9.54 -28.52 -5.49
C SER A 4 -9.69 -27.37 -6.49
N ASP A 5 -9.48 -27.66 -7.77
CA ASP A 5 -9.74 -26.73 -8.87
C ASP A 5 -11.21 -26.29 -8.93
N ALA A 6 -12.13 -27.10 -8.41
CA ALA A 6 -13.56 -26.76 -8.35
C ALA A 6 -13.84 -25.53 -7.47
N ASP A 7 -12.90 -25.18 -6.58
CA ASP A 7 -13.00 -24.02 -5.70
C ASP A 7 -12.44 -22.75 -6.35
N LEU A 8 -11.86 -22.83 -7.55
CA LEU A 8 -11.41 -21.70 -8.34
C LEU A 8 -12.52 -21.26 -9.31
N GLY A 9 -13.02 -20.04 -9.10
CA GLY A 9 -14.15 -19.49 -9.85
C GLY A 9 -13.79 -18.89 -11.21
N VAL A 10 -14.72 -18.11 -11.76
CA VAL A 10 -14.44 -17.18 -12.86
C VAL A 10 -13.94 -15.88 -12.26
N PHE A 11 -12.81 -15.41 -12.77
CA PHE A 11 -12.14 -14.19 -12.31
C PHE A 11 -12.38 -13.07 -13.30
N THR A 12 -12.35 -11.84 -12.83
CA THR A 12 -12.52 -10.65 -13.65
C THR A 12 -11.48 -9.61 -13.25
N TYR A 13 -10.99 -8.89 -14.25
CA TYR A 13 -10.18 -7.70 -14.02
C TYR A 13 -11.01 -6.59 -13.40
N GLY A 14 -10.44 -5.88 -12.43
CA GLY A 14 -11.03 -4.69 -11.83
C GLY A 14 -10.99 -3.48 -12.78
N LEU A 15 -11.63 -3.55 -13.94
CA LEU A 15 -11.81 -2.44 -14.89
C LEU A 15 -13.27 -1.95 -14.88
N GLU A 16 -13.48 -0.63 -14.83
CA GLU A 16 -14.82 -0.04 -15.01
C GLU A 16 -15.08 0.41 -16.45
N SER A 17 -16.31 0.22 -16.92
CA SER A 17 -16.77 0.81 -18.19
C SER A 17 -16.90 2.32 -18.02
N VAL A 18 -16.24 3.11 -18.87
CA VAL A 18 -16.25 4.57 -18.77
C VAL A 18 -17.03 5.21 -19.90
N GLY A 19 -17.92 6.15 -19.58
CA GLY A 19 -18.26 7.23 -20.51
C GLY A 19 -17.03 8.14 -20.69
N THR A 20 -16.78 8.64 -21.89
CA THR A 20 -15.58 9.45 -22.21
C THR A 20 -15.43 10.64 -21.26
N PRO A 21 -14.44 10.65 -20.33
CA PRO A 21 -14.19 11.82 -19.51
C PRO A 21 -13.59 12.94 -20.38
N PRO A 22 -13.86 14.22 -20.07
CA PRO A 22 -13.25 15.31 -20.82
C PRO A 22 -11.71 15.22 -20.70
N PRO A 23 -10.95 15.51 -21.77
CA PRO A 23 -9.48 15.43 -21.76
C PRO A 23 -8.81 16.20 -20.61
N SER A 24 -9.46 17.24 -20.10
CA SER A 24 -9.01 18.06 -18.95
C SER A 24 -9.17 17.37 -17.57
N ALA A 25 -9.94 16.29 -17.48
CA ALA A 25 -10.19 15.55 -16.24
C ALA A 25 -9.28 14.32 -16.06
N LEU A 26 -8.24 14.16 -16.88
CA LEU A 26 -7.27 13.08 -16.77
C LEU A 26 -6.08 13.47 -15.90
N ALA A 27 -5.69 12.58 -14.98
CA ALA A 27 -4.37 12.60 -14.39
C ALA A 27 -3.37 12.03 -15.41
N THR A 28 -2.86 12.93 -16.25
CA THR A 28 -1.80 12.65 -17.23
C THR A 28 -0.50 13.17 -16.65
N THR A 29 0.59 12.41 -16.68
CA THR A 29 1.90 12.93 -16.27
C THR A 29 2.53 13.72 -17.44
N THR A 30 2.92 14.99 -17.22
CA THR A 30 3.81 15.88 -18.03
C THR A 30 3.99 17.22 -17.27
N VAL A 31 5.01 18.01 -17.57
CA VAL A 31 5.09 19.42 -17.10
C VAL A 31 5.34 20.35 -18.29
N GLY A 32 4.40 21.27 -18.47
CA GLY A 32 4.25 22.23 -19.57
C GLY A 32 2.76 22.43 -19.90
N SER A 33 2.24 23.64 -19.65
CA SER A 33 0.82 24.07 -19.57
C SER A 33 -0.26 23.00 -19.27
N GLY A 34 0.01 22.16 -18.28
CA GLY A 34 -0.99 21.48 -17.46
C GLY A 34 -0.94 19.96 -17.56
N THR A 35 -0.17 19.31 -16.69
CA THR A 35 -0.26 17.86 -16.50
C THR A 35 0.15 17.47 -15.08
N PHE A 36 -0.46 16.40 -14.57
CA PHE A 36 -0.39 15.91 -13.20
C PHE A 36 0.53 14.68 -13.08
N ASP A 37 1.70 14.86 -12.47
CA ASP A 37 2.63 13.78 -12.19
C ASP A 37 2.21 12.98 -10.94
N ILE A 38 1.69 11.76 -11.14
CA ILE A 38 1.30 10.85 -10.06
C ILE A 38 2.50 10.47 -9.19
N ASN A 39 3.69 10.30 -9.77
CA ASN A 39 4.87 9.89 -9.02
C ASN A 39 5.30 10.99 -8.05
N ALA A 40 5.38 12.24 -8.53
CA ALA A 40 5.66 13.38 -7.67
C ALA A 40 4.54 13.64 -6.66
N PHE A 41 3.27 13.54 -7.07
CA PHE A 41 2.12 13.73 -6.20
C PHE A 41 2.09 12.74 -5.02
N LEU A 42 2.42 11.47 -5.28
CA LEU A 42 2.51 10.45 -4.24
C LEU A 42 3.83 10.50 -3.47
N GLY A 43 4.76 11.41 -3.81
CA GLY A 43 6.02 11.58 -3.08
C GLY A 43 7.16 10.63 -3.48
N ALA A 44 7.04 9.90 -4.59
CA ALA A 44 8.11 8.99 -5.05
C ALA A 44 9.42 9.73 -5.37
N THR A 45 9.35 11.03 -5.70
CA THR A 45 10.49 11.90 -5.92
C THR A 45 11.42 11.99 -4.71
N ARG A 46 10.92 11.74 -3.50
CA ARG A 46 11.75 11.66 -2.29
C ARG A 46 12.76 10.52 -2.34
N TYR A 47 12.35 9.36 -2.86
CA TYR A 47 13.24 8.21 -3.12
C TYR A 47 14.18 8.49 -4.30
N TYR A 48 13.65 9.02 -5.40
CA TYR A 48 14.45 9.32 -6.60
C TYR A 48 15.55 10.35 -6.34
N GLY A 49 15.25 11.37 -5.54
CA GLY A 49 16.14 12.50 -5.24
C GLY A 49 17.10 12.28 -4.07
N HIS A 50 17.11 11.09 -3.46
CA HIS A 50 18.09 10.75 -2.43
C HIS A 50 19.52 10.72 -3.02
N SER A 51 20.54 11.03 -2.21
CA SER A 51 21.94 11.08 -2.66
C SER A 51 22.45 9.76 -3.24
N THR A 52 21.87 8.65 -2.77
CA THR A 52 21.85 7.35 -3.45
C THR A 52 20.44 7.15 -4.00
N PRO A 53 20.19 7.44 -5.28
CA PRO A 53 18.84 7.40 -5.85
C PRO A 53 18.19 6.02 -5.69
N ILE A 54 16.94 5.97 -5.27
CA ILE A 54 16.16 4.73 -5.18
C ILE A 54 15.04 4.78 -6.21
N THR A 55 15.14 3.95 -7.24
CA THR A 55 14.18 3.83 -8.34
C THR A 55 13.52 2.46 -8.40
N GLY A 56 13.79 1.57 -7.43
CA GLY A 56 13.35 0.18 -7.46
C GLY A 56 14.47 -0.80 -7.84
N GLN A 57 15.71 -0.35 -8.02
CA GLN A 57 16.84 -1.25 -8.29
C GLN A 57 17.03 -2.27 -7.16
N ASN A 58 17.68 -3.39 -7.46
CA ASN A 58 17.89 -4.51 -6.53
C ASN A 58 16.60 -5.18 -6.03
N THR A 59 15.45 -4.89 -6.65
CA THR A 59 14.20 -5.61 -6.40
C THR A 59 13.69 -6.33 -7.62
N ILE A 60 12.90 -7.37 -7.36
CA ILE A 60 12.09 -8.07 -8.36
C ILE A 60 10.64 -7.76 -8.07
N SER A 61 9.92 -7.26 -9.08
CA SER A 61 8.48 -7.11 -9.04
C SER A 61 7.84 -8.04 -10.06
N THR A 62 6.92 -8.90 -9.64
CA THR A 62 6.17 -9.76 -10.56
C THR A 62 4.77 -9.19 -10.78
N ASN A 63 4.43 -8.90 -12.03
CA ASN A 63 3.06 -8.65 -12.45
C ASN A 63 2.37 -9.99 -12.76
N LEU A 64 1.58 -10.49 -11.81
CA LEU A 64 0.86 -11.74 -11.90
C LEU A 64 -0.57 -11.45 -12.34
N GLU A 65 -0.87 -11.71 -13.60
CA GLU A 65 -2.15 -11.36 -14.22
C GLU A 65 -2.67 -12.54 -15.04
N ALA A 66 -3.85 -12.39 -15.66
CA ALA A 66 -4.40 -13.46 -16.50
C ALA A 66 -3.49 -13.72 -17.72
N GLY A 67 -2.89 -12.67 -18.29
CA GLY A 67 -1.89 -12.73 -19.34
C GLY A 67 -0.59 -12.01 -19.01
N HIS A 68 0.28 -11.88 -20.00
CA HIS A 68 1.59 -11.27 -19.89
C HIS A 68 1.60 -9.80 -20.27
N VAL A 69 2.51 -9.06 -19.65
CA VAL A 69 2.92 -7.74 -20.13
C VAL A 69 3.45 -7.87 -21.56
N TRP A 70 2.94 -7.06 -22.49
CA TRP A 70 3.48 -6.99 -23.85
C TRP A 70 4.78 -6.17 -23.86
N ASN A 71 5.90 -6.87 -24.03
CA ASN A 71 7.22 -6.26 -24.09
C ASN A 71 7.59 -5.68 -25.46
N GLY A 72 6.65 -5.66 -26.42
CA GLY A 72 6.80 -4.87 -27.63
C GLY A 72 6.54 -3.37 -27.40
N HIS A 73 5.85 -3.02 -26.31
CA HIS A 73 5.64 -1.63 -25.93
C HIS A 73 6.95 -0.98 -25.47
N GLU A 74 7.23 0.24 -25.92
CA GLU A 74 8.54 0.87 -25.82
C GLU A 74 9.00 1.07 -24.36
N ALA A 75 8.05 1.37 -23.46
CA ALA A 75 8.33 1.54 -22.03
C ALA A 75 8.53 0.20 -21.26
N LEU A 76 8.25 -0.93 -21.90
CA LEU A 76 8.17 -2.27 -21.28
C LEU A 76 9.06 -3.31 -21.99
N THR A 77 9.87 -2.90 -22.96
CA THR A 77 10.86 -3.76 -23.65
C THR A 77 11.83 -4.48 -22.72
N HIS A 78 12.03 -3.96 -21.51
CA HIS A 78 12.87 -4.58 -20.49
C HIS A 78 12.23 -5.79 -19.79
N VAL A 79 10.92 -6.02 -19.95
CA VAL A 79 10.21 -7.18 -19.41
C VAL A 79 10.51 -8.39 -20.30
N THR A 80 11.45 -9.21 -19.84
CA THR A 80 11.99 -10.36 -20.60
C THR A 80 11.86 -11.68 -19.87
N THR A 81 11.44 -11.66 -18.60
CA THR A 81 11.20 -12.86 -17.79
C THR A 81 9.71 -13.12 -17.68
N PHE A 82 9.28 -14.26 -18.24
CA PHE A 82 7.89 -14.69 -18.29
C PHE A 82 7.73 -16.05 -17.61
N THR A 83 6.69 -16.19 -16.81
CA THR A 83 6.33 -17.44 -16.13
C THR A 83 4.90 -17.85 -16.44
N GLN A 84 4.70 -19.08 -16.88
CA GLN A 84 3.39 -19.64 -17.17
C GLN A 84 3.45 -21.17 -17.16
N SER A 85 2.33 -21.82 -16.83
CA SER A 85 2.18 -23.27 -17.03
C SER A 85 1.91 -23.58 -18.50
N THR A 86 2.23 -24.80 -18.95
CA THR A 86 1.80 -25.30 -20.27
C THR A 86 0.28 -25.43 -20.38
N ALA A 87 -0.43 -25.47 -19.24
CA ALA A 87 -1.88 -25.43 -19.17
C ALA A 87 -2.48 -24.02 -19.32
N ALA A 88 -1.64 -22.98 -19.34
CA ALA A 88 -2.10 -21.63 -19.64
C ALA A 88 -2.60 -21.55 -21.10
N TRP A 89 -3.52 -20.62 -21.32
CA TRP A 89 -4.09 -20.35 -22.64
C TRP A 89 -2.99 -20.18 -23.71
N GLY A 90 -3.25 -20.65 -24.94
CA GLY A 90 -2.23 -20.64 -25.99
C GLY A 90 -1.11 -21.67 -25.79
N GLY A 91 -1.31 -22.69 -24.95
CA GLY A 91 -0.39 -23.81 -24.76
C GLY A 91 0.88 -23.46 -23.98
N GLY A 92 0.82 -22.42 -23.14
CA GLY A 92 1.97 -21.93 -22.38
C GLY A 92 3.00 -21.16 -23.22
N ALA A 93 2.71 -20.79 -24.47
CA ALA A 93 3.58 -19.91 -25.24
C ALA A 93 3.38 -18.43 -24.81
N VAL A 94 4.48 -17.68 -24.73
CA VAL A 94 4.45 -16.27 -24.27
C VAL A 94 3.69 -15.36 -25.24
N ALA A 95 3.98 -15.44 -26.54
CA ALA A 95 3.47 -14.48 -27.51
C ALA A 95 1.93 -14.46 -27.63
N PRO A 96 1.23 -15.61 -27.58
CA PRO A 96 -0.22 -15.62 -27.44
C PRO A 96 -0.66 -14.93 -26.14
N LEU A 97 -0.02 -15.23 -25.02
CA LEU A 97 -0.44 -14.80 -23.68
C LEU A 97 -0.29 -13.31 -23.39
N TYR A 98 0.31 -12.50 -24.25
CA TYR A 98 0.30 -11.05 -24.08
C TYR A 98 -1.13 -10.55 -23.87
N ASP A 99 -1.29 -9.60 -22.95
CA ASP A 99 -2.58 -9.08 -22.53
C ASP A 99 -2.52 -7.56 -22.36
N ARG A 100 -3.57 -6.90 -22.86
CA ARG A 100 -3.72 -5.45 -22.80
C ARG A 100 -3.79 -4.95 -21.36
N HIS A 101 -4.56 -5.63 -20.51
CA HIS A 101 -4.73 -5.21 -19.12
C HIS A 101 -3.41 -5.38 -18.34
N ALA A 102 -2.77 -6.55 -18.45
CA ALA A 102 -1.46 -6.80 -17.86
C ALA A 102 -0.41 -5.77 -18.31
N THR A 103 -0.46 -5.32 -19.57
CA THR A 103 0.43 -4.28 -20.10
C THR A 103 0.18 -2.91 -19.44
N TRP A 104 -1.09 -2.51 -19.27
CA TRP A 104 -1.44 -1.28 -18.55
C TRP A 104 -1.00 -1.30 -17.09
N VAL A 105 -1.19 -2.44 -16.44
CA VAL A 105 -0.81 -2.66 -15.04
C VAL A 105 0.71 -2.62 -14.89
N GLY A 106 1.42 -3.37 -15.72
CA GLY A 106 2.89 -3.44 -15.69
C GLY A 106 3.57 -2.08 -15.86
N LEU A 107 2.97 -1.19 -16.66
CA LEU A 107 3.47 0.18 -16.82
C LEU A 107 3.50 0.94 -15.48
N PHE A 108 2.41 0.90 -14.71
CA PHE A 108 2.35 1.65 -13.43
C PHE A 108 3.36 1.14 -12.39
N ILE A 109 3.73 -0.15 -12.47
CA ILE A 109 4.77 -0.73 -11.60
C ILE A 109 6.15 -0.22 -12.04
N GLY A 110 6.56 -0.55 -13.26
CA GLY A 110 7.97 -0.48 -13.67
C GLY A 110 8.22 0.07 -15.07
N GLY A 111 7.26 0.75 -15.68
CA GLY A 111 7.43 1.41 -16.97
C GLY A 111 8.66 2.32 -16.98
N ARG A 112 9.46 2.28 -18.05
CA ARG A 112 10.69 3.07 -18.20
C ARG A 112 10.52 4.13 -19.28
N PRO A 113 10.90 5.40 -19.02
CA PRO A 113 11.05 6.38 -20.07
C PRO A 113 12.01 5.88 -21.14
N THR A 114 11.65 6.10 -22.39
CA THR A 114 12.47 5.76 -23.54
C THR A 114 13.46 6.87 -23.87
N VAL A 115 14.52 6.53 -24.61
CA VAL A 115 15.45 7.53 -25.14
C VAL A 115 14.85 8.31 -26.31
N VAL A 116 13.93 7.71 -27.06
CA VAL A 116 13.22 8.31 -28.19
C VAL A 116 11.84 8.77 -27.71
N ASN A 117 11.63 10.09 -27.61
CA ASN A 117 10.42 10.71 -27.04
C ASN A 117 10.17 10.36 -25.56
N PRO A 118 11.13 10.69 -24.67
CA PRO A 118 10.95 10.48 -23.24
C PRO A 118 9.68 11.20 -22.77
N SER A 119 8.82 10.46 -22.10
CA SER A 119 7.61 11.00 -21.53
C SER A 119 7.43 10.44 -20.13
N ILE A 120 7.07 11.30 -19.20
CA ILE A 120 6.74 10.89 -17.84
C ILE A 120 5.48 9.99 -17.80
N LYS A 121 4.69 9.93 -18.90
CA LYS A 121 3.59 8.95 -19.07
C LYS A 121 4.09 7.52 -19.17
N GLN A 122 5.37 7.33 -19.44
CA GLN A 122 6.02 6.03 -19.56
C GLN A 122 6.53 5.52 -18.23
N GLN A 123 6.65 6.40 -17.22
CA GLN A 123 7.35 6.09 -15.98
C GLN A 123 6.41 5.49 -14.94
N GLY A 124 6.62 4.22 -14.61
CA GLY A 124 6.02 3.60 -13.43
C GLY A 124 6.58 4.15 -12.12
N ILE A 125 6.06 3.71 -10.98
CA ILE A 125 6.53 4.16 -9.66
C ILE A 125 7.92 3.56 -9.32
N ALA A 126 8.26 2.37 -9.81
CA ALA A 126 9.54 1.72 -9.56
C ALA A 126 10.24 1.35 -10.89
N PRO A 127 10.65 2.33 -11.71
CA PRO A 127 11.19 2.08 -13.05
C PRO A 127 12.49 1.24 -13.04
N GLY A 128 13.21 1.20 -11.91
CA GLY A 128 14.42 0.42 -11.72
C GLY A 128 14.20 -1.03 -11.29
N THR A 129 12.96 -1.44 -10.99
CA THR A 129 12.67 -2.84 -10.62
C THR A 129 12.96 -3.79 -11.78
N ALA A 130 13.38 -5.00 -11.45
CA ALA A 130 13.38 -6.11 -12.38
C ALA A 130 11.93 -6.61 -12.54
N LEU A 131 11.17 -5.93 -13.41
CA LEU A 131 9.79 -6.28 -13.70
C LEU A 131 9.70 -7.60 -14.47
N ARG A 132 8.99 -8.56 -13.89
CA ARG A 132 8.67 -9.88 -14.46
C ARG A 132 7.17 -10.00 -14.69
N SER A 133 6.76 -10.95 -15.51
CA SER A 133 5.34 -11.19 -15.77
C SER A 133 4.99 -12.67 -15.60
N ALA A 134 3.90 -12.95 -14.88
CA ALA A 134 3.35 -14.28 -14.72
C ALA A 134 1.91 -14.32 -15.23
N ALA A 135 1.56 -15.33 -16.03
CA ALA A 135 0.24 -15.48 -16.65
C ALA A 135 -0.48 -16.72 -16.12
N ILE A 136 -1.75 -16.57 -15.73
CA ILE A 136 -2.53 -17.64 -15.07
C ILE A 136 -3.80 -18.09 -15.80
N ALA A 137 -4.23 -17.40 -16.87
CA ALA A 137 -5.47 -17.74 -17.55
C ALA A 137 -5.40 -19.11 -18.24
N THR A 138 -6.40 -19.97 -18.01
CA THR A 138 -6.61 -21.20 -18.79
C THR A 138 -7.46 -20.91 -20.03
N ASN A 139 -8.41 -19.98 -19.92
CA ASN A 139 -9.31 -19.55 -20.98
C ASN A 139 -9.92 -18.20 -20.65
N TRP A 140 -10.44 -17.54 -21.67
CA TRP A 140 -11.08 -16.24 -21.58
C TRP A 140 -12.56 -16.32 -21.93
N SER A 141 -13.37 -15.51 -21.26
CA SER A 141 -14.82 -15.45 -21.46
C SER A 141 -15.19 -14.18 -22.24
N GLY A 142 -15.44 -14.34 -23.54
CA GLY A 142 -15.83 -13.25 -24.43
C GLY A 142 -14.97 -13.15 -25.69
N SER A 143 -15.10 -12.02 -26.39
CA SER A 143 -14.27 -11.72 -27.57
C SER A 143 -12.86 -11.26 -27.16
N ALA A 144 -12.02 -10.95 -28.16
CA ALA A 144 -10.72 -10.33 -27.94
C ALA A 144 -10.79 -9.16 -26.93
N TYR A 145 -9.81 -9.09 -26.04
CA TYR A 145 -9.72 -8.17 -24.91
C TYR A 145 -10.81 -8.34 -23.85
N ALA A 146 -11.38 -9.55 -23.73
CA ALA A 146 -12.26 -9.89 -22.61
C ALA A 146 -11.58 -9.64 -21.26
N LEU A 147 -12.40 -9.27 -20.28
CA LEU A 147 -11.94 -8.92 -18.93
C LEU A 147 -12.17 -10.04 -17.92
N SER A 148 -12.84 -11.11 -18.34
CA SER A 148 -13.13 -12.28 -17.50
C SER A 148 -12.43 -13.51 -18.04
N PHE A 149 -11.92 -14.33 -17.14
CA PHE A 149 -11.11 -15.51 -17.44
C PHE A 149 -11.28 -16.57 -16.37
N SER A 150 -10.86 -17.79 -16.67
CA SER A 150 -10.74 -18.86 -15.68
C SER A 150 -9.27 -19.20 -15.46
N ILE A 151 -8.99 -19.83 -14.32
CA ILE A 151 -7.67 -20.33 -13.95
C ILE A 151 -7.82 -21.78 -13.47
N SER A 152 -6.70 -22.47 -13.29
CA SER A 152 -6.63 -23.79 -12.64
C SER A 152 -5.60 -23.74 -11.52
N GLY A 153 -5.62 -24.73 -10.62
CA GLY A 153 -4.57 -24.90 -9.63
C GLY A 153 -3.20 -25.04 -10.27
N ASN A 154 -3.09 -25.73 -11.40
CA ASN A 154 -1.83 -25.83 -12.14
C ASN A 154 -1.29 -24.46 -12.59
N THR A 155 -2.12 -23.64 -13.24
CA THR A 155 -1.67 -22.30 -13.70
C THR A 155 -1.38 -21.35 -12.54
N LEU A 156 -2.20 -21.39 -11.48
CA LEU A 156 -2.05 -20.56 -10.29
C LEU A 156 -0.80 -20.94 -9.48
N LEU A 157 -0.65 -22.22 -9.12
CA LEU A 157 0.47 -22.70 -8.30
C LEU A 157 1.80 -22.54 -9.04
N THR A 158 1.85 -22.79 -10.35
CA THR A 158 3.05 -22.52 -11.15
C THR A 158 3.49 -21.05 -11.03
N ALA A 159 2.55 -20.11 -11.11
CA ALA A 159 2.86 -18.69 -10.97
C ALA A 159 3.24 -18.32 -9.52
N TYR A 160 2.57 -18.90 -8.52
CA TYR A 160 2.85 -18.64 -7.11
C TYR A 160 4.23 -19.17 -6.70
N ASP A 161 4.56 -20.41 -7.04
CA ASP A 161 5.86 -21.06 -6.76
C ASP A 161 7.03 -20.29 -7.37
N ALA A 162 6.85 -19.74 -8.57
CA ALA A 162 7.89 -18.96 -9.24
C ALA A 162 8.02 -17.52 -8.71
N SER A 163 7.03 -17.02 -7.99
CA SER A 163 6.95 -15.60 -7.59
C SER A 163 7.21 -15.40 -6.10
N PHE A 164 6.53 -16.13 -5.23
CA PHE A 164 6.72 -15.99 -3.79
C PHE A 164 8.10 -16.49 -3.37
N GLY A 165 8.77 -15.75 -2.48
CA GLY A 165 10.15 -16.02 -2.07
C GLY A 165 11.21 -15.60 -3.09
N THR A 166 10.82 -15.37 -4.35
CA THR A 166 11.70 -14.86 -5.41
C THR A 166 11.51 -13.35 -5.64
N ALA A 167 10.26 -12.90 -5.71
CA ALA A 167 9.90 -11.51 -5.87
C ALA A 167 9.87 -10.79 -4.52
N ASP A 168 10.25 -9.52 -4.52
CA ASP A 168 10.04 -8.64 -3.38
C ASP A 168 8.60 -8.16 -3.32
N VAL A 169 8.00 -7.94 -4.49
CA VAL A 169 6.62 -7.48 -4.61
C VAL A 169 5.92 -8.26 -5.72
N ILE A 170 4.72 -8.74 -5.44
CA ILE A 170 3.82 -9.30 -6.44
C ILE A 170 2.61 -8.37 -6.55
N ASN A 171 2.18 -8.07 -7.77
CA ASN A 171 0.93 -7.39 -8.04
C ASN A 171 -0.05 -8.34 -8.72
N SER A 172 -1.30 -8.39 -8.23
CA SER A 172 -2.43 -9.03 -8.91
C SER A 172 -3.62 -8.07 -9.00
N SER A 173 -4.01 -7.71 -10.22
CA SER A 173 -5.06 -6.74 -10.52
C SER A 173 -6.33 -7.40 -11.09
N PHE A 174 -6.66 -8.57 -10.55
CA PHE A 174 -7.87 -9.34 -10.81
C PHE A 174 -8.52 -9.78 -9.49
N GLY A 175 -9.74 -10.28 -9.57
CA GLY A 175 -10.36 -10.97 -8.45
C GLY A 175 -11.66 -11.67 -8.82
N ASP A 176 -12.21 -12.39 -7.84
CA ASP A 176 -13.59 -12.89 -7.89
C ASP A 176 -14.56 -11.90 -7.23
N SER A 177 -15.85 -12.23 -7.27
CA SER A 177 -16.91 -11.54 -6.51
C SER A 177 -17.59 -12.44 -5.48
N GLY A 178 -17.02 -13.64 -5.27
CA GLY A 178 -17.65 -14.74 -4.54
C GLY A 178 -17.17 -14.83 -3.10
N ASP A 179 -15.85 -14.83 -2.89
CA ASP A 179 -15.27 -15.05 -1.57
C ASP A 179 -15.14 -13.75 -0.80
N ARG A 180 -16.16 -13.49 0.02
CA ARG A 180 -16.19 -12.32 0.88
C ARG A 180 -15.49 -12.55 2.22
N SER A 181 -15.47 -13.78 2.73
CA SER A 181 -14.96 -14.07 4.07
C SER A 181 -13.45 -14.36 4.10
N GLY A 182 -12.79 -14.47 2.95
CA GLY A 182 -11.39 -14.86 2.87
C GLY A 182 -11.20 -16.36 3.16
N THR A 183 -12.19 -17.17 2.78
CA THR A 183 -12.20 -18.63 3.03
C THR A 183 -12.19 -19.45 1.75
N GLY A 184 -12.26 -18.81 0.58
CA GLY A 184 -12.11 -19.45 -0.71
C GLY A 184 -10.65 -19.84 -0.96
N SER A 185 -10.45 -20.83 -1.83
CA SER A 185 -9.12 -21.43 -2.07
C SER A 185 -8.08 -20.42 -2.55
N LEU A 186 -8.46 -19.44 -3.38
CA LEU A 186 -7.52 -18.39 -3.80
C LEU A 186 -7.08 -17.49 -2.63
N ALA A 187 -7.99 -17.11 -1.72
CA ALA A 187 -7.63 -16.28 -0.56
C ALA A 187 -6.75 -17.05 0.42
N TRP A 188 -7.05 -18.34 0.60
CA TRP A 188 -6.28 -19.22 1.46
C TRP A 188 -4.87 -19.47 0.92
N LEU A 189 -4.73 -19.75 -0.37
CA LEU A 189 -3.43 -19.87 -1.03
C LEU A 189 -2.66 -18.56 -0.96
N ALA A 190 -3.30 -17.42 -1.22
CA ALA A 190 -2.67 -16.11 -1.08
C ALA A 190 -2.10 -15.89 0.33
N ASP A 191 -2.86 -16.27 1.36
CA ASP A 191 -2.42 -16.18 2.75
C ASP A 191 -1.27 -17.13 3.05
N ALA A 192 -1.37 -18.40 2.64
CA ALA A 192 -0.36 -19.42 2.90
C ALA A 192 0.99 -19.09 2.23
N TYR A 193 0.97 -18.71 0.95
CA TYR A 193 2.18 -18.31 0.24
C TYR A 193 2.78 -17.03 0.82
N SER A 194 1.95 -16.06 1.23
CA SER A 194 2.44 -14.83 1.90
C SER A 194 3.05 -15.14 3.27
N PHE A 195 2.43 -16.04 4.04
CA PHE A 195 2.90 -16.46 5.36
C PHE A 195 4.24 -17.20 5.26
N GLY A 196 4.36 -18.15 4.34
CA GLY A 196 5.61 -18.88 4.09
C GLY A 196 6.73 -18.03 3.47
N ASN A 197 6.39 -16.89 2.85
CA ASN A 197 7.35 -16.02 2.16
C ASN A 197 7.22 -14.58 2.65
N SER A 198 7.49 -14.37 3.94
CA SER A 198 7.28 -13.10 4.63
C SER A 198 8.04 -11.89 4.07
N LYS A 199 9.04 -12.09 3.19
CA LYS A 199 9.76 -11.01 2.48
C LYS A 199 9.14 -10.61 1.13
N THR A 200 8.09 -11.30 0.70
CA THR A 200 7.33 -10.95 -0.51
C THR A 200 6.07 -10.19 -0.11
N THR A 201 5.94 -8.93 -0.52
CA THR A 201 4.70 -8.15 -0.35
C THR A 201 3.74 -8.45 -1.49
N TYR A 202 2.60 -9.08 -1.18
CA TYR A 202 1.57 -9.39 -2.17
C TYR A 202 0.50 -8.29 -2.23
N VAL A 203 0.53 -7.48 -3.27
CA VAL A 203 -0.37 -6.35 -3.50
C VAL A 203 -1.49 -6.76 -4.44
N VAL A 204 -2.73 -6.48 -4.05
CA VAL A 204 -3.92 -6.93 -4.79
C VAL A 204 -4.95 -5.82 -4.91
N SER A 205 -5.71 -5.81 -6.01
CA SER A 205 -6.83 -4.88 -6.17
C SER A 205 -8.01 -5.24 -5.28
N ALA A 206 -8.68 -4.25 -4.68
CA ALA A 206 -9.87 -4.48 -3.85
C ALA A 206 -11.09 -4.98 -4.65
N GLY A 207 -11.14 -4.72 -5.96
CA GLY A 207 -12.28 -5.01 -6.83
C GLY A 207 -13.13 -3.78 -7.12
N ASN A 208 -14.05 -3.92 -8.06
CA ASN A 208 -14.86 -2.80 -8.57
C ASN A 208 -16.37 -3.01 -8.36
N SER A 209 -16.77 -3.61 -7.24
CA SER A 209 -18.19 -3.91 -6.95
C SER A 209 -18.80 -2.94 -5.94
N GLY A 210 -18.19 -1.77 -5.72
CA GLY A 210 -18.74 -0.69 -4.90
C GLY A 210 -19.95 0.00 -5.54
N PRO A 211 -20.61 0.95 -4.84
CA PRO A 211 -20.22 1.50 -3.54
C PRO A 211 -20.81 0.76 -2.34
N THR A 212 -21.52 -0.35 -2.54
CA THR A 212 -22.07 -1.13 -1.42
C THR A 212 -20.96 -1.79 -0.61
N THR A 213 -21.27 -2.10 0.65
CA THR A 213 -20.34 -2.75 1.58
C THR A 213 -20.21 -4.25 1.30
N ASN A 214 -19.18 -4.88 1.87
CA ASN A 214 -18.91 -6.32 1.76
C ASN A 214 -18.71 -6.77 0.29
N THR A 215 -17.91 -5.99 -0.45
CA THR A 215 -17.72 -6.11 -1.90
C THR A 215 -16.29 -6.44 -2.32
N VAL A 216 -15.37 -6.61 -1.37
CA VAL A 216 -14.00 -7.07 -1.67
C VAL A 216 -14.02 -8.58 -1.91
N GLY A 217 -13.54 -9.05 -3.06
CA GLY A 217 -13.46 -10.49 -3.38
C GLY A 217 -12.04 -11.04 -3.26
N SER A 218 -11.83 -12.32 -3.55
CA SER A 218 -10.49 -12.94 -3.54
C SER A 218 -9.66 -12.49 -4.74
N PRO A 219 -8.33 -12.26 -4.63
CA PRO A 219 -7.49 -12.42 -3.44
C PRO A 219 -7.54 -11.25 -2.44
N GLY A 220 -8.22 -10.14 -2.76
CA GLY A 220 -8.33 -8.98 -1.86
C GLY A 220 -8.99 -9.26 -0.50
N SER A 221 -9.81 -10.32 -0.42
CA SER A 221 -10.43 -10.78 0.82
C SER A 221 -9.49 -11.64 1.69
N ALA A 222 -8.29 -11.98 1.23
CA ALA A 222 -7.27 -12.61 2.05
C ALA A 222 -6.84 -11.70 3.24
N TYR A 223 -6.08 -12.26 4.18
CA TYR A 223 -5.68 -11.60 5.43
C TYR A 223 -4.25 -11.07 5.40
N ASN A 224 -3.40 -11.64 4.55
CA ASN A 224 -1.96 -11.37 4.46
C ASN A 224 -1.60 -10.51 3.23
N THR A 225 -2.57 -10.17 2.37
CA THR A 225 -2.37 -9.29 1.22
C THR A 225 -2.28 -7.82 1.64
N LEU A 226 -1.77 -6.98 0.74
CA LEU A 226 -1.93 -5.53 0.76
C LEU A 226 -3.02 -5.15 -0.25
N THR A 227 -4.25 -5.01 0.21
CA THR A 227 -5.44 -4.81 -0.63
C THR A 227 -5.70 -3.32 -0.89
N VAL A 228 -5.84 -2.96 -2.16
CA VAL A 228 -5.79 -1.56 -2.62
C VAL A 228 -7.10 -1.05 -3.21
N ALA A 229 -7.64 0.02 -2.63
CA ALA A 229 -8.79 0.76 -3.15
C ALA A 229 -8.40 1.84 -4.17
N ALA A 230 -9.36 2.21 -5.02
CA ALA A 230 -9.20 3.23 -6.04
C ALA A 230 -9.73 4.59 -5.58
N LEU A 231 -8.94 5.63 -5.80
CA LEU A 231 -9.31 7.03 -5.58
C LEU A 231 -9.72 7.71 -6.88
N SER A 232 -10.69 8.61 -6.75
CA SER A 232 -11.25 9.49 -7.78
C SER A 232 -10.93 10.96 -7.51
N GLY A 233 -11.45 11.85 -8.35
CA GLY A 233 -11.17 13.28 -8.27
C GLY A 233 -9.79 13.57 -8.82
N ALA A 234 -9.64 13.42 -10.15
CA ALA A 234 -8.38 13.59 -10.84
C ALA A 234 -7.61 14.83 -10.36
N ASN A 235 -6.32 14.67 -10.18
CA ASN A 235 -5.38 15.68 -9.68
C ASN A 235 -5.51 16.04 -8.18
N ALA A 236 -6.54 15.53 -7.48
CA ALA A 236 -6.67 15.63 -6.02
C ALA A 236 -6.58 14.26 -5.36
N PHE A 237 -7.16 13.23 -5.97
CA PHE A 237 -7.21 11.85 -5.50
C PHE A 237 -7.49 11.76 -4.00
N ASN A 238 -8.56 12.43 -3.56
CA ASN A 238 -8.89 12.56 -2.15
C ASN A 238 -10.25 11.94 -1.79
N THR A 239 -10.91 11.32 -2.75
CA THR A 239 -12.22 10.68 -2.57
C THR A 239 -12.13 9.24 -3.09
N VAL A 240 -12.75 8.29 -2.40
CA VAL A 240 -12.85 6.90 -2.88
C VAL A 240 -13.73 6.86 -4.13
N ALA A 241 -13.26 6.22 -5.20
CA ALA A 241 -14.04 6.05 -6.42
C ALA A 241 -15.31 5.24 -6.13
N SER A 242 -16.45 5.59 -6.75
CA SER A 242 -17.74 4.95 -6.47
C SER A 242 -17.70 3.44 -6.69
N PHE A 243 -17.02 3.00 -7.74
CA PHE A 243 -16.87 1.58 -8.07
C PHE A 243 -15.96 0.81 -7.10
N SER A 244 -15.05 1.48 -6.37
CA SER A 244 -14.06 0.77 -5.55
C SER A 244 -14.77 -0.08 -4.49
N SER A 245 -14.52 -1.38 -4.51
CA SER A 245 -15.00 -2.32 -3.49
C SER A 245 -14.53 -1.88 -2.11
N ARG A 246 -15.35 -2.19 -1.11
CA ARG A 246 -15.16 -1.72 0.27
C ARG A 246 -15.80 -2.63 1.30
N GLY A 247 -15.30 -2.51 2.52
CA GLY A 247 -15.85 -3.15 3.71
C GLY A 247 -17.12 -2.45 4.25
N PRO A 248 -17.55 -2.82 5.48
CA PRO A 248 -16.95 -3.87 6.27
C PRO A 248 -17.21 -5.23 5.63
N GLN A 249 -16.20 -6.08 5.68
CA GLN A 249 -16.18 -7.39 5.06
C GLN A 249 -16.57 -8.46 6.09
N ALA A 250 -17.10 -9.59 5.62
CA ALA A 250 -17.17 -10.78 6.43
C ALA A 250 -15.76 -11.25 6.86
N PHE A 251 -15.71 -11.85 8.05
CA PHE A 251 -14.57 -12.60 8.56
C PHE A 251 -14.93 -14.09 8.52
N GLY A 252 -14.04 -14.94 8.02
CA GLY A 252 -14.23 -16.39 8.08
C GLY A 252 -13.00 -17.16 8.51
N TYR A 253 -13.24 -18.34 9.07
CA TYR A 253 -12.20 -19.32 9.38
C TYR A 253 -12.78 -20.73 9.38
N PHE A 254 -11.91 -21.70 9.13
CA PHE A 254 -12.26 -23.12 9.20
C PHE A 254 -11.78 -23.69 10.54
N THR A 255 -12.68 -24.33 11.30
CA THR A 255 -12.32 -25.00 12.56
C THR A 255 -13.18 -26.23 12.75
N SER A 256 -12.59 -27.31 13.29
CA SER A 256 -13.32 -28.53 13.66
C SER A 256 -14.24 -29.08 12.55
N GLY A 257 -13.81 -29.00 11.28
CA GLY A 257 -14.56 -29.48 10.13
C GLY A 257 -15.64 -28.53 9.57
N THR A 258 -15.79 -27.33 10.12
CA THR A 258 -16.87 -26.38 9.75
C THR A 258 -16.31 -24.98 9.46
N TYR A 259 -16.97 -24.26 8.55
CA TYR A 259 -16.72 -22.83 8.33
C TYR A 259 -17.52 -21.97 9.31
N VAL A 260 -16.82 -21.07 10.00
CA VAL A 260 -17.43 -20.02 10.81
C VAL A 260 -17.30 -18.71 10.06
N THR A 261 -18.41 -17.99 9.91
CA THR A 261 -18.45 -16.68 9.25
C THR A 261 -19.11 -15.64 10.16
N VAL A 262 -18.44 -14.52 10.37
CA VAL A 262 -18.93 -13.35 11.10
C VAL A 262 -19.11 -12.21 10.11
N PRO A 263 -20.34 -11.75 9.81
CA PRO A 263 -20.57 -10.74 8.79
C PRO A 263 -20.21 -9.33 9.27
N GLY A 264 -19.63 -8.51 8.39
CA GLY A 264 -19.55 -7.06 8.57
C GLY A 264 -18.62 -6.57 9.68
N VAL A 265 -17.48 -7.23 9.89
CA VAL A 265 -16.57 -6.94 11.02
C VAL A 265 -15.13 -6.58 10.64
N ARG A 266 -14.75 -6.67 9.35
CA ARG A 266 -13.36 -6.57 8.91
C ARG A 266 -13.10 -5.42 7.92
N ALA A 267 -12.01 -4.67 8.10
CA ALA A 267 -11.40 -3.86 7.05
C ALA A 267 -10.62 -4.79 6.11
N ALA A 268 -11.17 -5.05 4.92
CA ALA A 268 -10.43 -5.77 3.89
C ALA A 268 -9.58 -4.85 3.01
N VAL A 269 -9.84 -3.53 3.01
CA VAL A 269 -9.02 -2.55 2.29
C VAL A 269 -7.94 -2.04 3.22
N ASP A 270 -6.68 -2.13 2.78
CA ASP A 270 -5.53 -1.68 3.57
C ASP A 270 -5.14 -0.24 3.27
N ILE A 271 -5.12 0.14 1.99
CA ILE A 271 -4.66 1.45 1.51
C ILE A 271 -5.39 1.83 0.22
N ALA A 272 -5.32 3.09 -0.17
CA ALA A 272 -5.87 3.59 -1.43
C ALA A 272 -4.81 4.31 -2.27
N ALA A 273 -5.01 4.31 -3.59
CA ALA A 273 -4.17 5.03 -4.54
C ALA A 273 -5.01 5.56 -5.72
N PRO A 274 -4.49 6.50 -6.53
CA PRO A 274 -5.15 6.93 -7.76
C PRO A 274 -5.61 5.75 -8.61
N GLY A 275 -6.89 5.70 -8.98
CA GLY A 275 -7.45 4.57 -9.75
C GLY A 275 -8.50 4.98 -10.78
N GLN A 276 -8.73 6.28 -10.97
CA GLN A 276 -9.68 6.82 -11.95
C GLN A 276 -9.03 7.91 -12.79
N SER A 277 -9.43 8.00 -14.05
CA SER A 277 -8.97 9.00 -15.01
C SER A 277 -7.46 8.96 -15.24
N LEU A 278 -6.89 7.75 -15.28
CA LEU A 278 -5.45 7.55 -15.44
C LEU A 278 -5.07 7.38 -16.91
N THR A 279 -3.80 7.63 -17.22
CA THR A 279 -3.19 7.33 -18.51
C THR A 279 -2.17 6.22 -18.34
N SER A 280 -2.15 5.26 -19.26
CA SER A 280 -1.21 4.13 -19.23
C SER A 280 -0.73 3.78 -20.64
N ALA A 281 -0.02 2.67 -20.76
CA ALA A 281 0.63 2.18 -21.96
C ALA A 281 -0.38 2.12 -23.10
N PHE A 282 0.05 2.55 -24.27
CA PHE A 282 -0.74 2.30 -25.46
C PHE A 282 -0.73 0.79 -25.75
N TYR A 283 -1.86 0.28 -26.19
CA TYR A 283 -1.95 -1.09 -26.67
C TYR A 283 -2.56 -1.08 -28.06
N GLY A 284 -1.72 -0.80 -29.07
CA GLY A 284 -2.09 -0.87 -30.49
C GLY A 284 -2.00 -2.26 -31.10
N GLY A 285 -1.56 -3.23 -30.29
CA GLY A 285 -1.34 -4.60 -30.72
C GLY A 285 -2.64 -5.35 -31.03
N GLN A 286 -2.73 -5.97 -32.21
CA GLN A 286 -3.59 -7.13 -32.50
C GLN A 286 -2.91 -8.44 -32.06
N THR A 287 -1.60 -8.44 -31.82
CA THR A 287 -0.88 -9.47 -31.06
C THR A 287 -1.08 -9.22 -29.58
N GLY A 288 -1.50 -10.23 -28.83
CA GLY A 288 -1.70 -10.13 -27.38
C GLY A 288 -3.03 -9.52 -26.92
N GLY A 289 -4.05 -9.63 -27.74
CA GLY A 289 -5.37 -9.91 -27.16
C GLY A 289 -5.41 -11.39 -26.77
N ASN A 290 -6.30 -11.74 -25.86
CA ASN A 290 -6.74 -13.12 -25.61
C ASN A 290 -7.47 -13.77 -26.82
N ASN A 291 -6.96 -13.58 -28.03
CA ASN A 291 -7.50 -14.02 -29.31
C ASN A 291 -6.43 -14.76 -30.12
N ALA A 292 -6.71 -16.03 -30.46
CA ALA A 292 -5.77 -16.95 -31.10
C ALA A 292 -5.63 -16.78 -32.63
N THR A 293 -6.43 -15.93 -33.28
CA THR A 293 -6.51 -15.86 -34.76
C THR A 293 -5.94 -14.58 -35.37
N LEU A 294 -5.35 -13.68 -34.57
CA LEU A 294 -4.89 -12.39 -35.05
C LEU A 294 -3.43 -12.43 -35.52
N ALA A 295 -3.18 -11.92 -36.73
CA ALA A 295 -1.85 -11.69 -37.27
C ALA A 295 -1.22 -10.41 -36.67
N GLY A 296 0.11 -10.35 -36.68
CA GLY A 296 0.98 -9.30 -36.11
C GLY A 296 0.46 -7.86 -36.20
N SER A 297 0.53 -7.10 -35.11
CA SER A 297 0.42 -5.63 -35.17
C SER A 297 1.78 -4.97 -35.05
N VAL A 298 1.87 -3.79 -35.66
CA VAL A 298 2.99 -2.87 -35.60
C VAL A 298 2.88 -2.01 -34.34
N ASP A 299 4.01 -1.85 -33.64
CA ASP A 299 4.19 -0.77 -32.67
C ASP A 299 3.90 0.55 -33.40
N ASP A 300 2.82 1.25 -33.03
CA ASP A 300 2.47 2.57 -33.58
C ASP A 300 3.38 3.68 -33.00
N GLY A 301 4.40 3.27 -32.24
CA GLY A 301 5.55 4.05 -31.85
C GLY A 301 5.29 4.96 -30.65
N SER A 302 6.42 5.43 -30.13
CA SER A 302 6.67 6.38 -29.04
C SER A 302 5.90 7.72 -29.05
N SER A 303 4.79 7.87 -29.78
CA SER A 303 4.01 9.10 -29.78
C SER A 303 3.32 9.30 -28.41
N PRO A 304 3.59 10.39 -27.69
CA PRO A 304 2.90 10.68 -26.42
C PRO A 304 1.38 10.86 -26.55
N THR A 305 0.86 10.99 -27.78
CA THR A 305 -0.57 11.00 -28.10
C THR A 305 -1.20 9.61 -28.06
N ALA A 306 -0.42 8.54 -28.25
CA ALA A 306 -0.88 7.15 -28.21
C ALA A 306 -1.29 6.73 -26.79
N TYR A 307 -0.61 7.25 -25.75
CA TYR A 307 -0.99 7.08 -24.35
C TYR A 307 -2.36 7.73 -24.01
N GLY A 308 -2.79 8.71 -24.81
CA GLY A 308 -4.08 9.39 -24.63
C GLY A 308 -5.27 8.70 -25.31
N GLY A 309 -5.02 7.74 -26.20
CA GLY A 309 -6.03 7.02 -26.96
C GLY A 309 -6.10 5.56 -26.53
N SER A 310 -7.09 5.19 -25.72
CA SER A 310 -7.51 3.79 -25.68
C SER A 310 -7.90 3.36 -27.09
N ALA A 311 -7.54 2.14 -27.51
CA ALA A 311 -8.00 1.51 -28.76
C ALA A 311 -9.55 1.41 -28.88
N SER A 312 -10.30 1.88 -27.86
CA SER A 312 -11.76 1.99 -27.82
C SER A 312 -12.30 3.43 -27.85
N GLY A 313 -11.49 4.46 -28.11
CA GLY A 313 -11.95 5.85 -28.15
C GLY A 313 -12.32 6.45 -26.78
N THR A 314 -11.99 5.76 -25.69
CA THR A 314 -12.12 6.27 -24.31
C THR A 314 -10.83 6.97 -23.87
N THR A 315 -10.95 8.23 -23.46
CA THR A 315 -9.89 8.98 -22.79
C THR A 315 -9.71 8.44 -21.37
N GLY A 316 -8.60 7.76 -21.08
CA GLY A 316 -8.21 7.30 -19.74
C GLY A 316 -8.82 5.97 -19.26
N ILE A 317 -8.23 5.41 -18.20
CA ILE A 317 -8.57 4.11 -17.62
C ILE A 317 -8.96 4.21 -16.14
N ASN A 318 -9.91 3.37 -15.73
CA ASN A 318 -10.51 3.36 -14.40
C ASN A 318 -10.55 1.95 -13.82
N GLY A 319 -10.18 1.80 -12.55
CA GLY A 319 -10.20 0.52 -11.87
C GLY A 319 -9.29 0.44 -10.66
N THR A 320 -9.66 -0.40 -9.69
CA THR A 320 -8.73 -0.81 -8.63
C THR A 320 -7.52 -1.56 -9.21
N SER A 321 -7.65 -2.14 -10.40
CA SER A 321 -6.54 -2.68 -11.18
C SER A 321 -5.43 -1.70 -11.51
N PHE A 322 -5.66 -0.39 -11.39
CA PHE A 322 -4.62 0.62 -11.65
C PHE A 322 -4.11 1.28 -10.37
N ALA A 323 -4.90 1.23 -9.29
CA ALA A 323 -4.45 1.64 -7.97
C ALA A 323 -3.47 0.62 -7.36
N ALA A 324 -3.75 -0.69 -7.50
CA ALA A 324 -2.89 -1.77 -7.00
C ALA A 324 -1.44 -1.71 -7.52
N PRO A 325 -1.16 -1.60 -8.83
CA PRO A 325 0.21 -1.55 -9.33
C PRO A 325 0.96 -0.28 -8.94
N ILE A 326 0.26 0.84 -8.71
CA ILE A 326 0.86 2.07 -8.16
C ILE A 326 1.39 1.80 -6.74
N VAL A 327 0.60 1.14 -5.89
CA VAL A 327 1.03 0.74 -4.55
C VAL A 327 2.13 -0.32 -4.61
N ALA A 328 2.06 -1.28 -5.55
CA ALA A 328 3.10 -2.28 -5.75
C ALA A 328 4.45 -1.65 -6.11
N GLY A 329 4.46 -0.64 -6.99
CA GLY A 329 5.66 0.14 -7.27
C GLY A 329 6.15 0.90 -6.02
N GLY A 330 5.24 1.45 -5.22
CA GLY A 330 5.58 2.07 -3.92
C GLY A 330 6.25 1.09 -2.96
N ALA A 331 5.71 -0.12 -2.81
CA ALA A 331 6.31 -1.20 -2.04
C ALA A 331 7.68 -1.61 -2.58
N ALA A 332 7.87 -1.61 -3.91
CA ALA A 332 9.15 -1.91 -4.54
C ALA A 332 10.21 -0.83 -4.27
N LEU A 333 9.82 0.45 -4.15
CA LEU A 333 10.72 1.51 -3.69
C LEU A 333 11.13 1.32 -2.22
N VAL A 334 10.19 0.97 -1.34
CA VAL A 334 10.47 0.67 0.07
C VAL A 334 11.44 -0.51 0.18
N ALA A 335 11.20 -1.62 -0.53
CA ALA A 335 12.08 -2.78 -0.55
C ALA A 335 13.46 -2.45 -1.18
N SER A 336 13.51 -1.62 -2.21
CA SER A 336 14.76 -1.19 -2.84
C SER A 336 15.60 -0.32 -1.90
N ALA A 337 14.97 0.61 -1.18
CA ALA A 337 15.62 1.39 -0.14
C ALA A 337 16.17 0.49 0.96
N ALA A 338 15.37 -0.48 1.42
CA ALA A 338 15.78 -1.46 2.42
C ALA A 338 17.04 -2.24 2.00
N LYS A 339 17.17 -2.59 0.71
CA LYS A 339 18.34 -3.33 0.19
C LYS A 339 19.54 -2.46 -0.20
N THR A 340 19.33 -1.16 -0.45
CA THR A 340 20.34 -0.31 -1.09
C THR A 340 20.94 0.73 -0.15
N LEU A 341 20.13 1.31 0.74
CA LEU A 341 20.60 2.40 1.58
C LEU A 341 21.42 1.84 2.74
N ALA A 342 22.61 2.41 2.96
CA ALA A 342 23.51 2.02 4.04
C ALA A 342 22.85 1.87 5.43
N PRO A 343 21.94 2.77 5.90
CA PRO A 343 21.27 2.59 7.18
C PRO A 343 20.31 1.39 7.26
N LEU A 344 19.91 0.80 6.12
CA LEU A 344 18.90 -0.26 6.05
C LEU A 344 19.42 -1.59 5.51
N SER A 345 20.36 -1.56 4.57
CA SER A 345 20.85 -2.74 3.82
C SER A 345 21.49 -3.84 4.67
N GLY A 346 21.99 -3.51 5.86
CA GLY A 346 22.47 -4.48 6.84
C GLY A 346 21.36 -5.16 7.64
N ASN A 347 20.12 -4.70 7.54
CA ASN A 347 18.98 -5.21 8.30
C ASN A 347 18.05 -6.05 7.40
N PRO A 348 18.06 -7.39 7.52
CA PRO A 348 17.20 -8.26 6.71
C PRO A 348 15.70 -8.12 7.03
N ASN A 349 15.35 -7.46 8.14
CA ASN A 349 13.96 -7.21 8.54
C ASN A 349 13.34 -6.00 7.84
N ALA A 350 14.16 -5.10 7.29
CA ALA A 350 13.70 -3.86 6.65
C ALA A 350 12.82 -4.09 5.40
N SER A 351 12.87 -5.28 4.81
CA SER A 351 12.05 -5.68 3.66
C SER A 351 10.99 -6.73 4.00
N GLN A 352 10.73 -7.00 5.28
CA GLN A 352 9.63 -7.89 5.67
C GLN A 352 8.30 -7.27 5.24
N SER A 353 7.41 -8.07 4.68
CA SER A 353 6.14 -7.61 4.12
C SER A 353 5.27 -6.88 5.14
N MET A 354 5.26 -7.34 6.40
CA MET A 354 4.59 -6.64 7.50
C MET A 354 5.22 -5.27 7.81
N VAL A 355 6.55 -5.13 7.71
CA VAL A 355 7.23 -3.84 7.87
C VAL A 355 6.89 -2.92 6.71
N VAL A 356 6.98 -3.41 5.47
CA VAL A 356 6.61 -2.65 4.26
C VAL A 356 5.16 -2.18 4.33
N LYS A 357 4.23 -3.07 4.72
CA LYS A 357 2.81 -2.76 4.92
C LYS A 357 2.65 -1.68 5.99
N SER A 358 3.20 -1.87 7.20
CA SER A 358 3.08 -0.90 8.30
C SER A 358 3.67 0.47 7.95
N LEU A 359 4.79 0.53 7.21
CA LEU A 359 5.39 1.78 6.72
C LEU A 359 4.44 2.52 5.77
N LEU A 360 3.90 1.85 4.75
CA LEU A 360 2.98 2.44 3.77
C LEU A 360 1.70 2.95 4.44
N LEU A 361 1.12 2.16 5.36
CA LEU A 361 -0.12 2.52 6.06
C LEU A 361 0.09 3.68 7.04
N THR A 362 1.23 3.73 7.72
CA THR A 362 1.56 4.84 8.64
C THR A 362 1.84 6.13 7.87
N GLY A 363 2.47 6.02 6.69
CA GLY A 363 2.74 7.16 5.81
C GLY A 363 1.50 7.75 5.12
N ALA A 364 0.40 6.99 5.01
CA ALA A 364 -0.76 7.37 4.20
C ALA A 364 -1.47 8.68 4.66
N ASP A 365 -1.84 9.50 3.69
CA ASP A 365 -2.68 10.70 3.89
C ASP A 365 -4.14 10.31 4.09
N LYS A 366 -4.80 10.89 5.10
CA LYS A 366 -6.23 10.64 5.33
C LYS A 366 -7.05 11.35 4.25
N THR A 367 -7.89 10.60 3.55
CA THR A 367 -8.76 11.10 2.47
C THR A 367 -9.96 11.87 3.02
N ASP A 368 -10.72 12.54 2.15
CA ASP A 368 -11.96 13.19 2.56
C ASP A 368 -12.94 12.17 3.14
N GLY A 369 -13.45 12.48 4.33
CA GLY A 369 -14.37 11.61 5.05
C GLY A 369 -13.72 10.35 5.65
N TRP A 370 -12.39 10.22 5.60
CA TRP A 370 -11.68 9.09 6.21
C TRP A 370 -12.03 8.96 7.69
N SER A 371 -12.47 7.77 8.09
CA SER A 371 -12.73 7.42 9.47
C SER A 371 -12.58 5.93 9.68
N ASN A 372 -11.70 5.57 10.62
CA ASN A 372 -11.63 4.23 11.17
C ASN A 372 -12.49 4.07 12.43
N GLY A 373 -13.56 4.85 12.60
CA GLY A 373 -14.50 4.68 13.71
C GLY A 373 -13.93 4.97 15.11
N GLN A 374 -12.83 5.73 15.21
CA GLN A 374 -12.27 6.17 16.48
C GLN A 374 -13.29 7.02 17.27
N ALA A 375 -13.55 6.66 18.54
CA ALA A 375 -14.44 7.37 19.44
C ALA A 375 -13.89 7.39 20.87
N ASN A 376 -14.27 8.40 21.67
CA ASN A 376 -13.92 8.42 23.09
C ASN A 376 -14.72 7.36 23.86
N VAL A 377 -14.03 6.57 24.68
CA VAL A 377 -14.62 5.56 25.54
C VAL A 377 -14.12 5.76 26.97
N THR A 378 -15.00 5.60 27.96
CA THR A 378 -14.66 5.68 29.39
C THR A 378 -14.82 4.31 30.04
N ILE A 379 -13.72 3.73 30.52
CA ILE A 379 -13.70 2.45 31.24
C ILE A 379 -12.97 2.66 32.57
N GLY A 380 -13.59 2.26 33.68
CA GLY A 380 -12.97 2.37 35.00
C GLY A 380 -12.55 3.80 35.38
N GLY A 381 -13.27 4.82 34.90
CA GLY A 381 -12.95 6.24 35.14
C GLY A 381 -11.86 6.82 34.23
N THR A 382 -11.24 6.02 33.35
CA THR A 382 -10.26 6.51 32.35
C THR A 382 -10.94 6.70 31.00
N THR A 383 -10.84 7.89 30.44
CA THR A 383 -11.33 8.19 29.08
C THR A 383 -10.17 8.17 28.08
N PHE A 384 -10.32 7.40 27.01
CA PHE A 384 -9.32 7.28 25.95
C PHE A 384 -10.00 7.12 24.58
N LEU A 385 -9.25 7.36 23.50
CA LEU A 385 -9.72 7.15 22.14
C LEU A 385 -9.67 5.65 21.79
N GLN A 386 -10.74 5.09 21.26
CA GLN A 386 -10.78 3.69 20.86
C GLN A 386 -11.32 3.53 19.44
N THR A 387 -10.70 2.65 18.66
CA THR A 387 -11.34 2.02 17.49
C THR A 387 -11.34 0.50 17.66
N THR A 388 -12.45 -0.12 17.28
CA THR A 388 -12.56 -1.58 17.08
C THR A 388 -12.58 -1.95 15.60
N GLN A 389 -12.44 -0.95 14.74
CA GLN A 389 -12.56 -1.05 13.30
C GLN A 389 -11.17 -1.22 12.65
N SER A 390 -10.10 -0.73 13.29
CA SER A 390 -8.73 -0.69 12.75
C SER A 390 -8.55 0.32 11.61
N LEU A 391 -9.05 0.06 10.41
CA LEU A 391 -8.88 0.92 9.22
C LEU A 391 -10.20 1.49 8.71
N ASP A 392 -10.17 2.51 7.85
CA ASP A 392 -11.38 2.94 7.13
C ASP A 392 -11.87 1.85 6.17
N TRP A 393 -13.18 1.62 6.11
CA TRP A 393 -13.76 0.52 5.32
C TRP A 393 -13.58 0.66 3.81
N ALA A 394 -13.42 1.88 3.30
CA ALA A 394 -13.36 2.19 1.89
C ALA A 394 -11.97 2.64 1.43
N ALA A 395 -11.25 3.38 2.27
CA ALA A 395 -9.94 3.94 1.95
C ALA A 395 -8.77 3.25 2.69
N GLY A 396 -9.05 2.32 3.61
CA GLY A 396 -8.03 1.68 4.43
C GLY A 396 -7.33 2.69 5.34
N ALA A 397 -6.00 2.78 5.29
CA ALA A 397 -5.23 3.80 6.00
C ALA A 397 -5.30 5.18 5.32
N GLY A 398 -5.85 5.27 4.10
CA GLY A 398 -5.90 6.48 3.30
C GLY A 398 -5.06 6.37 2.01
N ARG A 399 -4.78 7.51 1.38
CA ARG A 399 -3.99 7.60 0.16
C ARG A 399 -2.51 7.34 0.44
N MET A 400 -1.87 6.47 -0.33
CA MET A 400 -0.42 6.27 -0.27
C MET A 400 0.35 7.60 -0.39
N ASN A 401 1.31 7.82 0.51
CA ASN A 401 2.22 8.96 0.48
C ASN A 401 3.64 8.47 0.78
N LEU A 402 4.43 8.34 -0.27
CA LEU A 402 5.80 7.83 -0.25
C LEU A 402 6.79 8.82 0.37
N ASP A 403 6.49 10.12 0.40
CA ASP A 403 7.35 11.10 1.08
C ASP A 403 7.33 10.87 2.60
N LYS A 404 6.13 10.75 3.18
CA LYS A 404 5.95 10.38 4.60
C LYS A 404 6.50 8.99 4.90
N THR A 405 6.24 8.01 4.03
CA THR A 405 6.81 6.66 4.17
C THR A 405 8.33 6.68 4.20
N PHE A 406 8.98 7.41 3.28
CA PHE A 406 10.45 7.56 3.26
C PHE A 406 10.96 8.15 4.57
N ASP A 407 10.28 9.17 5.07
CA ASP A 407 10.67 9.88 6.28
C ASP A 407 10.57 9.00 7.54
N ILE A 408 9.65 8.03 7.56
CA ILE A 408 9.57 7.02 8.62
C ILE A 408 10.65 5.94 8.41
N GLN A 409 10.80 5.42 7.19
CA GLN A 409 11.68 4.31 6.88
C GLN A 409 13.17 4.68 7.03
N VAL A 410 13.58 5.80 6.41
CA VAL A 410 14.98 6.18 6.21
C VAL A 410 15.44 7.20 7.24
N ASN A 411 14.56 8.15 7.59
CA ASN A 411 14.86 9.23 8.53
C ASN A 411 14.29 8.97 9.95
N GLY A 412 13.69 7.80 10.17
CA GLY A 412 13.26 7.32 11.47
C GLY A 412 14.26 6.35 12.09
N GLN A 413 13.98 5.90 13.30
CA GLN A 413 14.70 4.77 13.88
C GLN A 413 14.32 3.48 13.14
N ALA A 414 15.34 2.74 12.71
CA ALA A 414 15.19 1.44 12.10
C ALA A 414 15.45 0.34 13.12
N ASP A 415 14.44 -0.49 13.39
CA ASP A 415 14.50 -1.73 14.18
C ASP A 415 14.95 -1.54 15.63
N VAL A 416 14.22 -2.12 16.57
CA VAL A 416 14.46 -1.93 18.00
C VAL A 416 15.25 -3.11 18.56
N THR A 417 16.26 -2.82 19.38
CA THR A 417 17.15 -3.83 19.98
C THR A 417 16.44 -4.61 21.09
N GLY A 418 15.46 -5.45 20.74
CA GLY A 418 14.73 -6.31 21.67
C GLY A 418 13.62 -7.06 20.98
N THR A 419 13.31 -8.27 21.46
CA THR A 419 12.32 -9.14 20.81
C THR A 419 10.97 -9.13 21.51
N THR A 420 10.94 -9.02 22.84
CA THR A 420 9.72 -9.02 23.66
C THR A 420 9.88 -8.18 24.93
N GLY A 421 8.77 -7.70 25.50
CA GLY A 421 8.76 -6.97 26.78
C GLY A 421 9.08 -5.48 26.64
N LEU A 422 9.85 -4.93 27.58
CA LEU A 422 10.27 -3.52 27.50
C LEU A 422 11.43 -3.38 26.50
N LEU A 423 11.14 -2.80 25.34
CA LEU A 423 12.08 -2.69 24.23
C LEU A 423 12.96 -1.42 24.30
N GLY A 424 12.74 -0.61 25.34
CA GLY A 424 13.54 0.57 25.63
C GLY A 424 13.05 1.82 24.91
N THR A 425 13.98 2.78 24.77
CA THR A 425 13.67 4.09 24.21
C THR A 425 13.79 4.11 22.69
N VAL A 426 12.79 4.67 22.03
CA VAL A 426 12.74 4.86 20.57
C VAL A 426 12.61 6.33 20.18
N ALA A 427 13.01 6.65 18.96
CA ALA A 427 12.80 7.98 18.37
C ALA A 427 11.30 8.25 18.13
N ARG A 428 10.94 9.53 17.95
CA ARG A 428 9.56 9.96 17.65
C ARG A 428 8.98 9.42 16.33
N ARG A 429 9.82 8.89 15.45
CA ARG A 429 9.43 8.21 14.22
C ARG A 429 10.33 7.01 14.02
N GLY A 430 9.79 5.94 13.47
CA GLY A 430 10.55 4.74 13.19
C GLY A 430 9.67 3.57 12.84
N TRP A 431 10.30 2.41 12.75
CA TRP A 431 9.65 1.14 12.49
C TRP A 431 10.42 0.00 13.18
N ASP A 432 9.75 -1.13 13.35
CA ASP A 432 10.28 -2.31 14.02
C ASP A 432 9.73 -3.60 13.39
N PHE A 433 10.55 -4.66 13.39
CA PHE A 433 10.10 -6.02 13.14
C PHE A 433 10.16 -6.83 14.43
N GLY A 434 9.04 -6.86 15.14
CA GLY A 434 8.94 -7.43 16.46
C GLY A 434 8.32 -8.82 16.49
N SER A 435 8.31 -9.39 17.68
CA SER A 435 7.73 -10.71 17.97
C SER A 435 6.88 -10.63 19.23
N ALA A 436 5.62 -11.06 19.16
CA ALA A 436 4.69 -11.02 20.28
C ALA A 436 4.49 -12.42 20.89
N ILE A 437 4.48 -12.49 22.22
CA ILE A 437 4.16 -13.69 23.00
C ILE A 437 2.87 -13.44 23.77
N LEU A 438 1.97 -14.42 23.78
CA LEU A 438 0.69 -14.34 24.44
C LEU A 438 0.85 -14.01 25.94
N GLY A 439 0.09 -13.04 26.42
CA GLY A 439 0.15 -12.53 27.79
C GLY A 439 1.30 -11.55 28.07
N THR A 440 2.14 -11.25 27.08
CA THR A 440 3.26 -10.31 27.21
C THR A 440 3.01 -9.08 26.32
N ASN A 441 3.24 -7.89 26.88
CA ASN A 441 3.21 -6.64 26.13
C ASN A 441 4.61 -6.30 25.61
N ASN A 442 4.69 -5.74 24.41
CA ASN A 442 5.90 -5.14 23.89
C ASN A 442 5.79 -3.61 23.95
N ASP A 443 6.66 -2.99 24.73
CA ASP A 443 6.60 -1.58 25.12
C ASP A 443 7.72 -0.77 24.49
N TYR A 444 7.34 0.27 23.77
CA TYR A 444 8.23 1.22 23.09
C TYR A 444 8.10 2.59 23.74
N VAL A 445 9.14 3.07 24.41
CA VAL A 445 9.13 4.38 25.08
C VAL A 445 9.60 5.45 24.10
N ILE A 446 8.77 6.43 23.74
CA ILE A 446 9.25 7.52 22.87
C ILE A 446 10.14 8.44 23.71
N GLY A 447 11.41 8.54 23.32
CA GLY A 447 12.46 9.19 24.12
C GLY A 447 12.34 10.70 24.21
N THR A 448 11.61 11.31 23.28
CA THR A 448 11.37 12.74 23.21
C THR A 448 9.96 13.06 23.66
N GLU A 449 9.80 14.17 24.39
CA GLU A 449 8.49 14.75 24.64
C GLU A 449 7.80 15.08 23.30
N LEU A 450 6.51 14.77 23.21
CA LEU A 450 5.68 15.07 22.06
C LEU A 450 4.78 16.26 22.39
N THR A 451 4.57 17.13 21.41
CA THR A 451 3.76 18.33 21.56
C THR A 451 2.28 18.00 21.50
N GLY A 452 1.47 18.57 22.40
CA GLY A 452 0.01 18.47 22.32
C GLY A 452 -0.52 19.08 21.03
N ASN A 453 -1.64 18.55 20.54
CA ASN A 453 -2.22 18.88 19.24
C ASN A 453 -1.31 18.57 18.02
N SER A 454 -0.23 17.81 18.20
CA SER A 454 0.48 17.19 17.07
C SER A 454 -0.14 15.84 16.74
N THR A 455 -0.03 15.44 15.48
CA THR A 455 -0.57 14.15 15.02
C THR A 455 0.40 13.02 15.36
N LEU A 456 -0.10 11.99 16.04
CA LEU A 456 0.55 10.69 16.15
C LEU A 456 -0.20 9.69 15.27
N THR A 457 0.54 9.07 14.35
CA THR A 457 0.07 7.96 13.52
C THR A 457 0.92 6.73 13.80
N ALA A 458 0.29 5.56 13.99
CA ALA A 458 0.98 4.30 14.15
C ALA A 458 0.18 3.15 13.52
N THR A 459 0.89 2.21 12.90
CA THR A 459 0.29 1.01 12.32
C THR A 459 1.07 -0.23 12.77
N LEU A 460 0.33 -1.21 13.27
CA LEU A 460 0.79 -2.56 13.55
C LEU A 460 0.18 -3.49 12.50
N SER A 461 0.96 -4.38 11.90
CA SER A 461 0.45 -5.42 11.01
C SER A 461 1.12 -6.76 11.30
N TRP A 462 0.34 -7.84 11.19
CA TRP A 462 0.82 -9.21 11.35
C TRP A 462 0.19 -10.10 10.28
N MET A 463 0.62 -11.35 10.20
CA MET A 463 0.05 -12.32 9.27
C MET A 463 -0.75 -13.40 10.00
N ARG A 464 -1.89 -13.78 9.41
CA ARG A 464 -2.65 -14.97 9.77
C ARG A 464 -1.85 -16.22 9.37
N ALA A 465 -1.82 -17.21 10.25
CA ALA A 465 -1.12 -18.47 10.03
C ALA A 465 -2.00 -19.43 9.22
N ARG A 466 -1.64 -19.56 7.95
CA ARG A 466 -2.19 -20.52 7.00
C ARG A 466 -1.03 -21.20 6.31
N ASP A 467 -1.19 -22.47 5.98
CA ASP A 467 -0.16 -23.27 5.29
C ASP A 467 -0.77 -24.08 4.14
N PHE A 468 0.08 -24.47 3.20
CA PHE A 468 -0.26 -25.30 2.05
C PHE A 468 0.89 -26.26 1.73
N ASP A 469 0.63 -27.56 1.79
CA ASP A 469 1.65 -28.60 1.57
C ASP A 469 1.74 -29.08 0.10
N GLY A 470 1.08 -28.39 -0.83
CA GLY A 470 0.93 -28.80 -2.23
C GLY A 470 -0.37 -29.56 -2.52
N THR A 471 -1.07 -30.05 -1.49
CA THR A 471 -2.33 -30.81 -1.64
C THR A 471 -3.44 -30.31 -0.70
N SER A 472 -3.08 -29.91 0.51
CA SER A 472 -3.98 -29.58 1.60
C SER A 472 -3.74 -28.17 2.11
N LEU A 473 -4.83 -27.44 2.33
CA LEU A 473 -4.88 -26.15 2.99
C LEU A 473 -5.07 -26.31 4.50
N TYR A 474 -4.22 -25.63 5.27
CA TYR A 474 -4.22 -25.63 6.73
C TYR A 474 -4.62 -24.25 7.27
N GLU A 475 -5.53 -24.25 8.23
CA GLU A 475 -5.98 -23.06 8.96
C GLU A 475 -5.45 -23.20 10.38
N ASP A 476 -4.36 -22.53 10.70
CA ASP A 476 -3.66 -22.80 11.96
C ASP A 476 -4.15 -21.86 13.05
N ALA A 477 -3.93 -20.55 12.87
CA ALA A 477 -4.28 -19.57 13.89
C ALA A 477 -4.40 -18.14 13.32
N GLN A 478 -5.10 -17.29 14.06
CA GLN A 478 -5.01 -15.84 13.91
C GLN A 478 -4.81 -15.20 15.28
N ALA A 479 -3.65 -14.59 15.49
CA ALA A 479 -3.41 -13.75 16.66
C ALA A 479 -4.36 -12.54 16.69
N ASN A 480 -4.77 -12.12 17.88
CA ASN A 480 -5.53 -10.90 18.12
C ASN A 480 -4.63 -9.88 18.83
N LEU A 481 -3.75 -9.25 18.05
CA LEU A 481 -2.85 -8.21 18.57
C LEU A 481 -3.61 -6.88 18.71
N GLY A 482 -3.24 -6.10 19.72
CA GLY A 482 -3.72 -4.73 19.92
C GLY A 482 -2.58 -3.72 19.81
N LEU A 483 -2.93 -2.47 19.47
CA LEU A 483 -2.00 -1.34 19.49
C LEU A 483 -2.55 -0.24 20.39
N SER A 484 -1.78 0.17 21.40
CA SER A 484 -2.16 1.26 22.29
C SER A 484 -1.08 2.32 22.46
N VAL A 485 -1.52 3.54 22.76
CA VAL A 485 -0.67 4.70 23.08
C VAL A 485 -0.95 5.10 24.52
N TRP A 486 0.11 5.31 25.29
CA TRP A 486 0.03 5.63 26.72
C TRP A 486 0.81 6.90 27.02
N ALA A 487 0.32 7.70 27.98
CA ALA A 487 1.13 8.69 28.65
C ALA A 487 2.10 8.00 29.61
N LEU A 488 3.28 8.58 29.76
CA LEU A 488 4.34 8.09 30.62
C LEU A 488 4.64 9.07 31.76
N ASP A 489 5.04 8.54 32.92
CA ASP A 489 5.57 9.36 34.01
C ASP A 489 7.06 9.74 33.81
N GLY A 490 7.63 10.44 34.80
CA GLY A 490 9.05 10.84 34.79
C GLY A 490 10.04 9.66 34.78
N SER A 491 9.57 8.45 35.13
CA SER A 491 10.35 7.21 35.20
C SER A 491 10.09 6.26 34.03
N ASN A 492 9.40 6.72 32.97
CA ASN A 492 8.99 5.93 31.79
C ASN A 492 7.90 4.87 32.06
N ASN A 493 7.22 4.90 33.20
CA ASN A 493 6.15 3.94 33.43
C ASN A 493 4.90 4.32 32.63
N PHE A 494 4.24 3.33 32.04
CA PHE A 494 2.98 3.48 31.32
C PHE A 494 1.86 3.73 32.35
N THR A 495 1.30 4.94 32.37
CA THR A 495 0.37 5.37 33.42
C THR A 495 -1.08 5.50 32.95
N THR A 496 -1.31 6.27 31.88
CA THR A 496 -2.66 6.56 31.40
C THR A 496 -2.81 6.15 29.93
N LEU A 497 -3.82 5.33 29.64
CA LEU A 497 -4.17 4.97 28.27
C LEU A 497 -4.72 6.19 27.54
N ILE A 498 -4.20 6.47 26.34
CA ILE A 498 -4.54 7.65 25.53
C ILE A 498 -5.35 7.25 24.31
N ALA A 499 -4.90 6.22 23.60
CA ALA A 499 -5.59 5.69 22.44
C ALA A 499 -5.38 4.17 22.32
N ARG A 500 -6.33 3.45 21.75
CA ARG A 500 -6.26 2.01 21.52
C ARG A 500 -6.97 1.61 20.23
N SER A 501 -6.29 0.86 19.38
CA SER A 501 -6.87 0.12 18.27
C SER A 501 -6.88 -1.35 18.67
N ALA A 502 -8.08 -1.92 18.77
CA ALA A 502 -8.31 -3.28 19.26
C ALA A 502 -9.44 -3.94 18.46
N SER A 503 -9.21 -4.16 17.18
CA SER A 503 -10.13 -4.88 16.31
C SER A 503 -9.95 -6.39 16.47
N GLN A 504 -11.05 -7.15 16.54
CA GLN A 504 -10.98 -8.59 16.83
C GLN A 504 -10.67 -9.47 15.59
N TYR A 505 -10.92 -8.95 14.39
CA TYR A 505 -11.03 -9.74 13.16
C TYR A 505 -10.08 -9.29 12.05
N ASN A 506 -9.24 -8.28 12.28
CA ASN A 506 -8.23 -7.83 11.33
C ASN A 506 -6.85 -8.35 11.71
N THR A 507 -5.91 -8.21 10.78
CA THR A 507 -4.47 -8.47 10.94
C THR A 507 -3.66 -7.18 10.93
N VAL A 508 -4.34 -6.05 11.17
CA VAL A 508 -3.80 -4.69 11.21
C VAL A 508 -4.47 -3.97 12.37
N GLU A 509 -3.72 -3.13 13.07
CA GLU A 509 -4.24 -2.10 13.97
C GLU A 509 -3.67 -0.75 13.54
N HIS A 510 -4.51 0.29 13.53
CA HIS A 510 -4.11 1.61 13.04
C HIS A 510 -4.70 2.74 13.90
N LEU A 511 -3.83 3.66 14.31
CA LEU A 511 -4.19 4.86 15.05
C LEU A 511 -3.69 6.09 14.30
N SER A 512 -4.53 7.13 14.25
CA SER A 512 -4.15 8.44 13.73
C SER A 512 -5.00 9.49 14.42
N PHE A 513 -4.40 10.26 15.32
CA PHE A 513 -5.13 11.22 16.17
C PHE A 513 -4.21 12.34 16.67
N LEU A 514 -4.83 13.42 17.16
CA LEU A 514 -4.13 14.53 17.81
C LEU A 514 -3.81 14.17 19.27
N LEU A 515 -2.57 14.36 19.68
CA LEU A 515 -2.18 14.17 21.07
C LEU A 515 -2.93 15.14 22.00
N PRO A 516 -3.49 14.67 23.12
CA PRO A 516 -4.34 15.51 23.99
C PRO A 516 -3.54 16.56 24.78
N ALA A 517 -2.25 16.35 24.99
CA ALA A 517 -1.39 17.24 25.75
C ALA A 517 0.07 17.13 25.28
N THR A 518 0.89 18.11 25.66
CA THR A 518 2.34 17.96 25.57
C THR A 518 2.81 17.02 26.68
N GLY A 519 3.64 16.04 26.36
CA GLY A 519 4.12 15.09 27.36
C GLY A 519 4.88 13.91 26.77
N ARG A 520 5.20 12.94 27.63
CA ARG A 520 5.92 11.73 27.27
C ARG A 520 4.93 10.63 26.95
N TYR A 521 5.18 9.90 25.87
CA TYR A 521 4.28 8.87 25.37
C TYR A 521 5.04 7.59 25.05
N GLY A 522 4.33 6.47 25.10
CA GLY A 522 4.82 5.16 24.67
C GLY A 522 3.80 4.44 23.80
N LEU A 523 4.30 3.56 22.94
CA LEU A 523 3.49 2.62 22.17
C LEU A 523 3.55 1.26 22.86
N ARG A 524 2.44 0.52 22.82
CA ARG A 524 2.35 -0.83 23.34
C ARG A 524 1.69 -1.74 22.32
N VAL A 525 2.35 -2.83 22.00
CA VAL A 525 1.75 -3.97 21.29
C VAL A 525 1.24 -4.95 22.33
N GLU A 526 -0.03 -5.27 22.27
CA GLU A 526 -0.74 -6.11 23.24
C GLU A 526 -1.04 -7.46 22.59
N TYR A 527 -0.86 -8.56 23.33
CA TYR A 527 -1.23 -9.89 22.84
C TYR A 527 -1.97 -10.67 23.91
N GLY A 528 -3.26 -10.40 24.06
CA GLY A 528 -4.09 -10.99 25.12
C GLY A 528 -4.75 -12.33 24.73
N SER A 529 -5.03 -12.55 23.44
CA SER A 529 -5.72 -13.75 22.96
C SER A 529 -5.41 -14.02 21.48
N ASN A 530 -5.79 -15.21 21.01
CA ASN A 530 -5.96 -15.49 19.58
C ASN A 530 -7.45 -15.30 19.21
N THR A 531 -7.75 -14.84 17.99
CA THR A 531 -9.11 -14.84 17.44
C THR A 531 -9.60 -16.28 17.29
N PHE A 532 -8.71 -17.17 16.84
CA PHE A 532 -8.84 -18.63 16.90
C PHE A 532 -7.45 -19.26 16.88
N ASP A 533 -7.34 -20.49 17.38
CA ASP A 533 -6.11 -21.31 17.34
C ASP A 533 -6.52 -22.78 17.26
N ASN A 534 -6.36 -23.38 16.07
CA ASN A 534 -6.74 -24.77 15.81
C ASN A 534 -5.67 -25.76 16.30
N LEU A 535 -4.44 -25.29 16.59
CA LEU A 535 -3.33 -26.14 17.06
C LEU A 535 -3.11 -26.01 18.58
N GLY A 536 -3.65 -24.97 19.21
CA GLY A 536 -3.55 -24.73 20.65
C GLY A 536 -2.15 -24.34 21.13
N GLN A 537 -1.28 -23.88 20.23
CA GLN A 537 0.13 -23.59 20.51
C GLN A 537 0.57 -22.18 20.06
N TRP A 538 -0.30 -21.45 19.35
CA TRP A 538 0.05 -20.17 18.73
C TRP A 538 0.19 -19.05 19.76
N GLY A 539 1.24 -18.25 19.62
CA GLY A 539 1.60 -17.21 20.57
C GLY A 539 2.44 -17.69 21.76
N SER A 540 2.82 -18.98 21.80
CA SER A 540 3.82 -19.48 22.75
C SER A 540 5.23 -18.99 22.39
N ALA A 541 6.21 -19.17 23.29
CA ALA A 541 7.60 -18.82 23.01
C ALA A 541 8.22 -19.59 21.82
N LEU A 542 7.67 -20.77 21.48
CA LEU A 542 8.10 -21.56 20.32
C LEU A 542 7.40 -21.15 19.03
N PHE A 543 6.22 -20.54 19.13
CA PHE A 543 5.41 -20.10 18.00
C PHE A 543 4.93 -18.65 18.22
N PRO A 544 5.84 -17.67 18.37
CA PRO A 544 5.42 -16.30 18.62
C PRO A 544 4.85 -15.67 17.35
N GLN A 545 3.98 -14.67 17.52
CA GLN A 545 3.45 -13.91 16.39
C GLN A 545 4.43 -12.80 16.00
N THR A 546 5.06 -12.91 14.83
CA THR A 546 5.83 -11.78 14.28
C THR A 546 4.92 -10.67 13.77
N TYR A 547 5.41 -9.44 13.80
CA TYR A 547 4.68 -8.26 13.34
C TYR A 547 5.62 -7.18 12.79
N GLY A 548 5.07 -6.28 11.97
CA GLY A 548 5.68 -5.01 11.61
C GLY A 548 4.99 -3.87 12.34
N LEU A 549 5.74 -2.99 12.99
CA LEU A 549 5.24 -1.76 13.59
C LEU A 549 5.88 -0.56 12.90
N ALA A 550 5.11 0.49 12.61
CA ALA A 550 5.64 1.78 12.19
C ALA A 550 4.90 2.90 12.90
N TRP A 551 5.60 3.99 13.21
CA TRP A 551 5.02 5.14 13.90
C TRP A 551 5.64 6.45 13.45
N SER A 552 4.86 7.50 13.58
CA SER A 552 5.27 8.86 13.33
C SER A 552 4.53 9.83 14.24
N ALA A 553 5.27 10.56 15.07
CA ALA A 553 4.78 11.74 15.78
C ALA A 553 5.41 12.98 15.18
N VAL A 554 4.65 13.71 14.35
CA VAL A 554 5.13 14.87 13.60
C VAL A 554 4.56 16.14 14.23
N PRO A 555 5.41 17.11 14.65
CA PRO A 555 4.92 18.45 14.97
C PRO A 555 4.28 19.06 13.72
N GLU A 556 3.05 19.56 13.83
CA GLU A 556 2.38 20.27 12.73
C GLU A 556 3.30 21.35 12.14
N PRO A 557 3.36 21.53 10.80
CA PRO A 557 4.21 22.55 10.17
C PRO A 557 4.01 23.96 10.75
N ALA A 558 2.80 24.28 11.21
CA ALA A 558 2.48 25.56 11.84
C ALA A 558 3.28 25.84 13.12
N THR A 559 3.65 24.83 13.90
CA THR A 559 4.44 25.01 15.14
C THR A 559 5.90 25.38 14.82
N VAL A 560 6.44 24.85 13.71
CA VAL A 560 7.82 25.16 13.26
C VAL A 560 7.90 26.57 12.68
N VAL A 561 6.90 27.02 11.92
CA VAL A 561 6.84 28.39 11.38
C VAL A 561 6.68 29.43 12.49
N LEU A 562 5.89 29.16 13.53
CA LEU A 562 5.74 30.05 14.69
C LEU A 562 7.02 30.13 15.54
N LEU A 563 7.74 29.02 15.73
CA LEU A 563 9.04 29.02 16.43
C LEU A 563 10.13 29.73 15.62
N ALA A 564 10.17 29.54 14.30
CA ALA A 564 11.11 30.25 13.42
C ALA A 564 10.81 31.76 13.36
N ALA A 565 9.53 32.16 13.32
CA ALA A 565 9.14 33.57 13.37
C ALA A 565 9.43 34.22 14.74
N GLY A 566 9.27 33.49 15.84
CA GLY A 566 9.57 33.98 17.19
C GLY A 566 11.05 34.29 17.42
N VAL A 567 11.97 33.53 16.82
CA VAL A 567 13.42 33.78 16.90
C VAL A 567 13.84 35.01 16.08
N VAL A 568 13.17 35.27 14.95
CA VAL A 568 13.48 36.43 14.09
C VAL A 568 13.03 37.76 14.73
N PHE A 569 11.92 37.78 15.48
CA PHE A 569 11.48 38.99 16.19
C PHE A 569 12.21 39.25 17.52
N GLY A 570 12.79 38.23 18.14
CA GLY A 570 13.57 38.38 19.39
C GLY A 570 14.92 39.08 19.23
N LEU A 571 15.46 39.17 18.00
CA LEU A 571 16.76 39.78 17.72
C LEU A 571 16.68 41.23 17.19
N ALA A 572 15.47 41.78 16.99
CA ALA A 572 15.27 43.11 16.39
C ALA A 572 14.91 44.23 17.39
N SER A 573 14.99 44.01 18.71
CA SER A 573 14.53 44.99 19.71
C SER A 573 15.63 45.54 20.63
N THR A 574 16.83 45.84 20.13
CA THR A 574 17.77 46.72 20.88
C THR A 574 18.63 47.61 19.96
N SER A 575 18.05 48.68 19.41
CA SER A 575 18.82 49.90 19.11
C SER A 575 17.89 51.09 18.82
N GLY A 576 17.62 51.89 19.86
CA GLY A 576 16.96 53.18 19.71
C GLY A 576 17.93 54.24 19.14
N PRO A 577 17.56 55.02 18.11
CA PRO A 577 18.44 56.04 17.57
C PRO A 577 18.41 57.33 18.42
N ARG A 578 19.61 57.74 18.85
CA ARG A 578 19.90 59.03 19.47
C ARG A 578 19.66 60.18 18.48
N ARG A 579 18.93 61.21 18.93
CA ARG A 579 18.85 62.53 18.28
C ARG A 579 20.11 63.36 18.58
N PRO A 580 20.61 64.10 17.57
CA PRO A 580 21.04 65.48 17.75
C PRO A 580 20.27 66.37 16.74
N GLY A 581 19.80 67.57 17.05
CA GLY A 581 20.58 68.75 17.45
C GLY A 581 20.30 69.84 16.42
N ARG A 582 19.57 70.88 16.82
CA ARG A 582 18.95 71.94 16.01
C ARG A 582 19.95 73.07 15.72
N ARG A 583 20.05 73.57 14.47
CA ARG A 583 20.50 74.91 13.98
C ARG A 583 20.75 74.79 12.46
N GLY A 584 20.38 75.67 11.54
CA GLY A 584 19.65 76.93 11.51
C GLY A 584 19.35 77.26 10.02
N LEU A 585 18.31 78.05 9.78
CA LEU A 585 17.95 78.69 8.49
C LEU A 585 19.06 79.68 8.04
N PRO A 586 19.24 80.03 6.74
CA PRO A 586 18.20 80.73 5.96
C PRO A 586 18.13 80.58 4.42
N SER A 587 16.93 80.93 3.93
CA SER A 587 16.56 81.66 2.70
C SER A 587 16.81 81.12 1.28
N ALA A 588 15.77 81.37 0.47
CA ALA A 588 15.76 81.81 -0.93
C ALA A 588 15.25 80.81 -2.01
N ALA A 589 14.01 81.09 -2.41
CA ALA A 589 13.58 81.39 -3.78
C ALA A 589 13.41 80.27 -4.84
N ALA A 590 12.15 80.21 -5.29
CA ALA A 590 11.67 80.28 -6.67
C ALA A 590 11.58 79.02 -7.57
N ARG A 591 10.32 78.69 -7.90
CA ARG A 591 9.74 78.40 -9.24
C ARG A 591 10.54 77.48 -10.18
N ARG A 592 9.98 76.31 -10.46
CA ARG A 592 9.12 76.03 -11.63
C ARG A 592 8.35 74.75 -11.42
#